data_AF-A0A963XSU2-F1
#
_entry.id   AF-A0A963XSU2-F1
#
_cell.length_a   1.000
_cell.length_b   1.000
_cell.length_c   1.000
_cell.angle_alpha   90.00
_cell.angle_beta   90.00
_cell.angle_gamma   90.00
#
_symmetry.space_group_name_H-M   'P 1'
#
loop_
_entity.id
_entity.type
_entity.pdbx_description
1 polymer ?
#
loop_
_entity_poly.entity_id
_entity_poly.type
_entity_poly.pdbx_seq_one_letter_code
_entity_poly.pdbx_strand_id
1 'polypeptide(L)' 'MDFYSLLREFADSWVLLALFLFFGAIVLWAFRPGSRAIHEDIANIPFRHEDKPARGEGLEARPQEASK' A
#
# COMPACT_ATOMS: atom_id res chain seq x y z
N MET A 1 24.93 -21.75 -41.00
CA MET A 1 24.58 -20.59 -40.17
C MET A 1 25.84 -20.10 -39.51
N ASP A 2 26.26 -18.88 -39.81
CA ASP A 2 27.49 -18.30 -39.27
C ASP A 2 27.24 -17.57 -37.94
N PHE A 3 28.28 -17.41 -37.12
CA PHE A 3 28.20 -16.82 -35.78
C PHE A 3 27.60 -15.40 -35.77
N TYR A 4 27.83 -14.64 -36.83
CA TYR A 4 27.24 -13.32 -37.02
C TYR A 4 25.70 -13.35 -37.05
N SER A 5 25.11 -14.35 -37.71
CA SER A 5 23.65 -14.48 -37.80
C SER A 5 23.03 -14.81 -36.45
N LEU A 6 23.69 -15.65 -35.64
CA LEU A 6 23.26 -15.94 -34.26
C LEU A 6 23.27 -14.70 -33.37
N LEU A 7 24.35 -13.91 -33.43
CA LEU A 7 24.47 -12.68 -32.65
C LEU A 7 23.44 -11.62 -33.09
N ARG A 8 23.12 -11.57 -34.39
CA ARG A 8 22.15 -10.64 -34.97
C ARG A 8 20.71 -10.97 -34.57
N GLU A 9 20.29 -12.22 -34.66
CA GLU A 9 18.94 -12.63 -34.20
C GLU A 9 18.75 -12.35 -32.71
N PHE A 10 19.78 -12.60 -31.90
CA PHE A 10 19.73 -12.24 -30.48
C PHE A 10 19.58 -10.72 -30.30
N ALA A 11 20.37 -9.91 -31.01
CA ALA A 11 20.30 -8.45 -30.97
C ALA A 11 18.91 -7.90 -31.36
N ASP A 12 18.28 -8.45 -32.40
CA ASP A 12 16.96 -8.00 -32.86
C ASP A 12 15.84 -8.26 -31.83
N SER A 13 15.99 -9.28 -30.97
CA SER A 13 14.97 -9.66 -29.99
C SER A 13 14.98 -8.84 -28.68
N TRP A 14 15.98 -7.98 -28.46
CA TRP A 14 16.17 -7.28 -27.19
C TRP A 14 15.04 -6.31 -26.82
N VAL A 15 14.49 -5.59 -27.80
CA VAL A 15 13.41 -4.62 -27.54
C VAL A 15 12.12 -5.35 -27.12
N LEU A 16 11.81 -6.47 -27.79
CA LEU A 16 10.67 -7.32 -27.43
C LEU A 16 10.85 -7.91 -26.02
N LEU A 17 12.05 -8.38 -25.69
CA LEU A 17 12.38 -8.90 -24.36
C LEU A 17 12.23 -7.81 -23.28
N ALA A 18 12.73 -6.60 -23.54
CA ALA A 18 12.61 -5.48 -22.62
C ALA A 18 11.15 -5.11 -22.35
N LEU A 19 10.31 -5.06 -23.41
CA LEU A 19 8.87 -4.79 -23.27
C LEU A 19 8.17 -5.88 -22.45
N PHE A 20 8.49 -7.15 -22.70
CA PHE A 20 7.93 -8.28 -21.98
C PHE A 20 8.29 -8.25 -20.49
N LEU A 21 9.56 -8.00 -20.16
CA LEU A 21 10.02 -7.86 -18.77
C LEU A 21 9.39 -6.65 -18.09
N PHE A 22 9.31 -5.51 -18.78
CA PHE A 22 8.66 -4.31 -18.27
C PHE A 22 7.18 -4.56 -17.96
N PHE A 23 6.46 -5.17 -18.90
CA PHE A 23 5.06 -5.55 -18.69
C PHE A 23 4.91 -6.49 -17.49
N GLY A 24 5.73 -7.53 -17.39
CA GLY A 24 5.75 -8.43 -16.25
C GLY A 24 6.02 -7.71 -14.93
N ALA A 25 6.96 -6.77 -14.92
CA ALA A 25 7.25 -5.94 -13.75
C ALA A 25 6.05 -5.10 -13.32
N ILE A 26 5.32 -4.49 -14.25
CA ILE A 26 4.09 -3.72 -13.96
C ILE A 26 3.00 -4.65 -13.41
N VAL A 27 2.81 -5.83 -13.98
CA VAL A 27 1.84 -6.82 -13.49
C VAL A 27 2.17 -7.21 -12.04
N LEU A 28 3.43 -7.56 -11.77
CA LEU A 28 3.88 -7.88 -10.40
C LEU A 28 3.72 -6.70 -9.44
N TRP A 29 3.97 -5.48 -9.92
CA TRP A 29 3.79 -4.26 -9.14
C TRP A 29 2.31 -3.97 -8.83
N ALA A 30 1.39 -4.28 -9.75
CA ALA A 30 -0.05 -4.13 -9.51
C ALA A 30 -0.55 -5.05 -8.37
N PHE A 31 0.07 -6.22 -8.20
CA PHE A 31 -0.23 -7.12 -7.08
C PHE A 31 0.47 -6.72 -5.76
N ARG A 32 1.33 -5.69 -5.74
CA ARG A 32 1.96 -5.17 -4.51
C ARG A 32 0.85 -4.64 -3.58
N PRO A 33 0.62 -5.25 -2.41
CA PRO A 33 -0.44 -4.84 -1.49
C PRO A 33 -0.01 -3.57 -0.73
N GLY A 34 -0.06 -2.41 -1.38
CA GLY A 34 0.36 -1.13 -0.79
C GLY A 34 -0.73 -0.40 -0.01
N SER A 35 -2.00 -0.53 -0.43
CA SER A 35 -3.11 0.28 0.11
C SER A 35 -3.94 -0.41 1.19
N ARG A 36 -3.64 -1.68 1.51
CA ARG A 36 -4.47 -2.47 2.44
C ARG A 36 -4.54 -1.85 3.84
N ALA A 37 -3.43 -1.33 4.36
CA ALA A 37 -3.37 -0.77 5.71
C ALA A 37 -4.23 0.51 5.88
N ILE A 38 -4.26 1.39 4.88
CA ILE A 38 -5.04 2.64 4.94
C ILE A 38 -6.55 2.34 4.82
N HIS A 39 -6.94 1.41 3.94
CA HIS A 39 -8.35 1.03 3.82
C HIS A 39 -8.87 0.32 5.07
N GLU A 40 -8.04 -0.48 5.74
CA GLU A 40 -8.37 -1.17 6.97
C GLU A 40 -8.52 -0.21 8.17
N ASP A 41 -7.67 0.82 8.25
CA ASP A 41 -7.79 1.88 9.27
C ASP A 41 -9.05 2.72 9.08
N ILE A 42 -9.36 3.15 7.84
CA ILE A 42 -10.59 3.91 7.53
C ILE A 42 -11.85 3.10 7.83
N ALA A 43 -11.87 1.82 7.43
CA ALA A 43 -13.01 0.94 7.68
C ALA A 43 -13.29 0.73 9.18
N ASN A 44 -12.26 0.85 10.03
CA ASN A 44 -12.39 0.75 11.49
C ASN A 44 -12.81 2.06 12.18
N ILE A 45 -12.88 3.20 11.49
CA ILE A 45 -13.28 4.48 12.11
C ILE A 45 -14.64 4.39 12.82
N PRO A 46 -15.72 3.85 12.21
CA PRO A 46 -17.02 3.75 12.88
C PRO A 46 -17.00 2.78 14.07
N PHE A 47 -16.21 1.71 13.98
CA PHE A 47 -16.20 0.62 14.96
C PHE A 47 -15.16 0.79 16.09
N ARG A 48 -14.29 1.81 16.00
CA ARG A 48 -13.18 2.05 16.94
C ARG A 48 -13.60 2.27 18.40
N HIS A 49 -14.88 2.52 18.67
CA HIS A 49 -15.41 2.80 20.00
C HIS A 49 -16.49 1.81 20.46
N GLU A 50 -16.74 0.75 19.69
CA GLU A 50 -17.76 -0.27 20.01
C GLU A 50 -17.35 -1.14 21.21
N ASP A 51 -16.07 -1.55 21.28
CA ASP A 51 -15.56 -2.45 22.34
C ASP A 51 -15.09 -1.73 23.60
N LYS A 52 -14.72 -0.45 23.49
CA LYS A 52 -14.26 0.37 24.62
C LYS A 52 -14.77 1.80 24.44
N PRO A 53 -15.59 2.32 25.37
CA PRO A 53 -15.99 3.71 25.30
C PRO A 53 -14.74 4.58 25.32
N ALA A 54 -14.69 5.60 24.47
CA ALA A 54 -13.62 6.59 24.49
C ALA A 54 -13.47 7.08 25.94
N ARG A 55 -12.30 6.84 26.54
CA ARG A 55 -12.02 7.29 27.91
C ARG A 55 -12.16 8.81 27.87
N GLY A 56 -13.22 9.32 28.47
CA GLY A 56 -13.60 10.72 28.36
C GLY A 56 -12.44 11.63 28.76
N GLU A 57 -11.80 12.23 27.77
CA GLU A 57 -10.82 13.32 27.93
C GLU A 57 -11.49 14.62 28.43
N GLY A 58 -12.76 14.56 28.85
CA GLY A 58 -13.54 15.67 29.42
C GLY A 58 -13.75 15.63 30.93
N LEU A 59 -13.17 14.68 31.66
CA LEU A 59 -13.34 14.55 33.12
C LEU A 59 -12.21 15.17 33.96
N GLU A 60 -11.16 15.75 33.35
CA GLU A 60 -10.01 16.31 34.07
C GLU A 60 -10.06 17.84 34.32
N ALA A 61 -11.19 18.53 34.16
CA ALA A 61 -11.27 19.94 34.52
C ALA A 61 -12.45 20.24 35.46
N ARG A 62 -12.15 20.21 36.77
CA ARG A 62 -12.36 21.30 37.77
C ARG A 62 -12.81 20.76 39.14
N PRO A 63 -11.89 20.55 40.09
CA PRO A 63 -12.25 20.42 41.50
C PRO A 63 -12.50 21.80 42.14
N GLN A 64 -13.58 21.86 42.92
CA GLN A 64 -13.87 22.82 44.00
C GLN A 64 -14.15 24.28 43.63
N GLU A 65 -15.44 24.63 43.49
CA GLU A 65 -15.92 26.00 43.69
C GLU A 65 -17.44 26.06 43.94
N ALA A 66 -17.92 25.38 44.99
CA ALA A 66 -19.30 25.57 45.47
C ALA A 66 -19.46 25.12 46.92
N SER A 67 -18.64 25.68 47.81
CA SER A 67 -18.96 25.77 49.24
C SER A 67 -18.72 27.20 49.66
N LYS A 68 -19.78 28.01 49.56
CA LYS A 68 -19.92 29.27 50.27
C LYS A 68 -21.40 29.59 50.45
#